data_AF-A0A9E3DN50-F1
#
_entry.id   AF-A0A9E3DN50-F1
#
_cell.length_a   1.000
_cell.length_b   1.000
_cell.length_c   1.000
_cell.angle_alpha   90.00
_cell.angle_beta   90.00
_cell.angle_gamma   90.00
#
_symmetry.space_group_name_H-M   'P 1'
#
loop_
_entity.id
_entity.type
_entity.pdbx_description
1 polymer ?
#
loop_
_entity_poly.entity_id
_entity_poly.type
_entity_poly.pdbx_seq_one_letter_code
_entity_poly.pdbx_strand_id
1 'polypeptide(L)'
;MASFKLAHLSDPHLPPLPRARLAELAGKRAFGYLNWTRNRRKYYRREVLDALVADMQAQRPDHIAVTGDLVNLALDNEFAPAQAWLEGVGHPEHV
;
A
#
# COMPACT_ATOMS: atom_id res chain seq x y z
N MET A 1 21.82 24.94 -10.06
CA MET A 1 20.48 24.43 -9.69
C MET A 1 20.67 23.44 -8.55
N ALA A 2 19.85 23.51 -7.50
CA ALA A 2 19.85 22.46 -6.47
C ALA A 2 19.28 21.16 -7.08
N SER A 3 19.82 20.02 -6.69
CA SER A 3 19.33 18.70 -7.13
C SER A 3 18.01 18.40 -6.42
N PHE A 4 17.02 17.88 -7.14
CA PHE A 4 15.76 17.41 -6.57
C PHE A 4 15.77 15.88 -6.49
N LYS A 5 15.51 15.32 -5.31
CA LYS A 5 15.48 13.89 -5.03
C LYS A 5 14.04 13.44 -4.84
N LEU A 6 13.52 12.71 -5.83
CA LEU A 6 12.22 12.05 -5.76
C LEU A 6 12.42 10.59 -5.32
N ALA A 7 11.71 10.18 -4.26
CA ALA A 7 11.55 8.76 -3.95
C ALA A 7 10.23 8.26 -4.57
N HIS A 8 10.24 7.07 -5.17
CA HIS A 8 9.05 6.53 -5.83
C HIS A 8 8.74 5.14 -5.28
N LEU A 9 7.52 4.97 -4.78
CA LEU A 9 6.99 3.72 -4.24
C LEU A 9 5.74 3.35 -5.03
N SER A 10 5.74 2.18 -5.66
CA SER A 10 4.58 1.71 -6.44
C SER A 10 4.03 0.41 -5.87
N ASP A 11 2.72 0.21 -6.04
CA ASP A 11 2.02 -1.04 -5.80
C ASP A 11 2.22 -1.62 -4.38
N PRO A 12 2.07 -0.82 -3.30
CA PRO A 12 2.34 -1.29 -1.94
C PRO A 12 1.35 -2.38 -1.48
N HIS A 13 0.15 -2.47 -2.07
CA HIS A 13 -0.84 -3.54 -1.82
C HIS A 13 -1.00 -3.89 -0.33
N LEU A 14 -1.50 -2.94 0.44
CA LEU A 14 -1.37 -2.91 1.90
C LEU A 14 -1.91 -4.17 2.59
N PRO A 15 -1.05 -4.86 3.38
CA PRO A 15 -1.48 -5.90 4.29
C PRO A 15 -1.80 -5.36 5.70
N PRO A 16 -2.57 -6.10 6.53
CA PRO A 16 -3.31 -7.30 6.15
C PRO A 16 -4.56 -6.94 5.35
N LEU A 17 -4.98 -7.84 4.45
CA LEU A 17 -6.29 -7.71 3.82
C LEU A 17 -7.37 -7.73 4.90
N PRO A 18 -8.25 -6.71 4.95
CA PRO A 18 -9.37 -6.69 5.87
C PRO A 18 -10.30 -7.90 5.68
N ARG A 19 -11.12 -8.18 6.69
CA ARG A 19 -12.10 -9.27 6.60
C ARG A 19 -13.17 -8.93 5.56
N ALA A 20 -13.14 -9.64 4.43
CA ALA A 20 -14.14 -9.51 3.38
C ALA A 20 -15.47 -10.18 3.78
N ARG A 21 -16.60 -9.55 3.46
CA ARG A 21 -17.94 -10.17 3.53
C ARG A 21 -18.19 -10.93 2.24
N LEU A 22 -18.87 -12.08 2.32
CA LEU A 22 -19.17 -12.90 1.13
C LEU A 22 -19.91 -12.13 0.03
N ALA A 23 -20.79 -11.20 0.43
CA ALA A 23 -21.51 -10.33 -0.50
C ALA A 23 -20.60 -9.40 -1.32
N GLU A 24 -19.40 -9.09 -0.82
CA GLU A 24 -18.43 -8.22 -1.50
C GLU A 24 -17.53 -9.00 -2.49
N LEU A 25 -17.52 -10.33 -2.37
CA LEU A 25 -16.68 -11.24 -3.16
C LEU A 25 -17.38 -11.71 -4.44
N ALA A 26 -17.97 -10.78 -5.20
CA ALA A 26 -18.56 -11.09 -6.50
C ALA A 26 -17.51 -11.07 -7.63
N GLY A 27 -17.59 -12.04 -8.56
CA GLY A 27 -16.78 -12.08 -9.78
C GLY A 27 -15.27 -12.08 -9.53
N LYS A 28 -14.55 -11.11 -10.12
CA LYS A 28 -13.08 -11.02 -10.04
C LYS A 28 -12.56 -10.91 -8.60
N ARG A 29 -13.34 -10.32 -7.67
CA ARG A 29 -12.95 -10.16 -6.27
C ARG A 29 -12.83 -11.51 -5.54
N ALA A 30 -13.65 -12.51 -5.88
CA ALA A 30 -13.52 -13.86 -5.33
C ALA A 30 -12.17 -14.49 -5.69
N PHE A 31 -11.78 -14.39 -6.97
CA PHE A 31 -10.50 -14.89 -7.45
C PHE A 31 -9.32 -14.12 -6.84
N GLY A 32 -9.46 -12.80 -6.70
CA GLY A 32 -8.47 -11.96 -6.01
C GLY A 32 -8.29 -12.38 -4.54
N TYR A 33 -9.38 -12.59 -3.80
CA TYR A 33 -9.34 -13.05 -2.41
C TYR A 33 -8.67 -14.42 -2.28
N LEU A 34 -8.96 -15.34 -3.20
CA LEU A 34 -8.31 -16.66 -3.22
C LEU A 34 -6.81 -16.55 -3.51
N ASN A 35 -6.41 -15.69 -4.46
CA ASN A 35 -5.01 -15.43 -4.76
C ASN A 35 -4.29 -14.77 -3.56
N TRP A 36 -4.98 -13.85 -2.86
CA TRP A 36 -4.43 -13.23 -1.66
C TRP A 36 -4.15 -14.24 -0.56
N THR A 37 -5.14 -15.04 -0.21
CA THR A 37 -5.04 -16.03 0.87
C THR A 37 -4.00 -17.12 0.58
N ARG A 38 -3.84 -17.53 -0.68
CA ARG A 38 -2.91 -18.62 -1.07
C ARG A 38 -1.48 -18.15 -1.37
N ASN A 39 -1.32 -17.02 -2.06
CA ASN A 39 -0.04 -16.53 -2.57
C ASN A 39 0.35 -15.17 -2.00
N ARG A 40 -0.42 -14.11 -2.26
CA ARG A 40 0.03 -12.73 -1.99
C ARG A 40 0.30 -12.44 -0.51
N ARG A 41 -0.46 -13.04 0.43
CA ARG A 41 -0.22 -12.91 1.88
C ARG A 41 1.19 -13.29 2.33
N LYS A 42 1.90 -14.14 1.56
CA LYS A 42 3.29 -14.55 1.88
C LYS A 42 4.31 -13.45 1.53
N TYR A 43 4.01 -12.63 0.53
CA TYR A 43 4.94 -11.65 -0.04
C TYR A 43 4.66 -10.24 0.48
N TYR A 44 3.39 -9.85 0.55
CA TYR A 44 2.98 -8.55 1.07
C TYR A 44 2.90 -8.61 2.58
N ARG A 45 4.03 -8.29 3.21
CA ARG A 45 4.21 -8.25 4.66
C ARG A 45 4.31 -6.81 5.14
N ARG A 46 3.56 -6.49 6.19
CA ARG A 46 3.51 -5.12 6.72
C ARG A 46 4.88 -4.66 7.20
N GLU A 47 5.59 -5.55 7.89
CA GLU A 47 6.93 -5.26 8.41
C GLU A 47 7.96 -4.92 7.32
N VAL A 48 7.85 -5.53 6.14
CA VAL A 48 8.78 -5.26 5.02
C VAL A 48 8.47 -3.90 4.40
N LEU A 49 7.18 -3.59 4.21
CA LEU A 49 6.76 -2.29 3.71
C LEU A 49 7.15 -1.17 4.66
N ASP A 50 6.94 -1.35 5.97
CA ASP A 50 7.30 -0.35 6.97
C ASP A 50 8.82 -0.12 7.01
N ALA A 51 9.62 -1.19 6.90
CA ALA A 51 11.08 -1.07 6.80
C ALA A 51 11.53 -0.34 5.52
N LEU A 52 10.87 -0.61 4.38
CA LEU A 52 11.14 0.07 3.11
C LEU A 52 10.82 1.57 3.19
N VAL A 53 9.68 1.93 3.79
CA VAL A 53 9.28 3.33 3.98
C VAL A 53 10.26 4.05 4.90
N ALA A 54 10.66 3.41 6.01
CA ALA A 54 11.62 4.00 6.94
C ALA A 54 13.00 4.23 6.28
N ASP A 55 13.51 3.27 5.52
CA ASP A 55 14.76 3.44 4.77
C ASP A 55 14.64 4.56 3.74
N MET A 56 13.55 4.59 2.97
CA MET A 56 13.27 5.64 2.00
C MET A 56 13.24 7.03 2.64
N GLN A 57 12.58 7.19 3.79
CA GLN A 57 12.54 8.45 4.55
C GLN A 57 13.94 8.83 5.08
N ALA A 58 14.75 7.86 5.51
CA ALA A 58 16.12 8.10 5.98
C ALA A 58 17.05 8.65 4.87
N GLN A 59 16.75 8.37 3.60
CA GLN A 59 17.45 8.95 2.45
C GLN A 59 17.12 10.44 2.22
N ARG A 60 16.17 11.00 2.97
CA ARG A 60 15.72 12.40 2.95
C ARG A 60 15.40 12.89 1.52
N PRO A 61 14.41 12.29 0.84
CA PRO A 61 13.92 12.81 -0.44
C PRO A 61 13.22 14.16 -0.26
N ASP A 62 13.22 14.97 -1.31
CA ASP A 62 12.48 16.24 -1.35
C ASP A 62 10.97 16.01 -1.53
N HIS A 63 10.60 14.88 -2.14
CA HIS A 63 9.23 14.44 -2.31
C HIS A 63 9.16 12.92 -2.47
N ILE A 64 8.07 12.32 -2.04
CA ILE A 64 7.76 10.91 -2.27
C ILE A 64 6.62 10.86 -3.28
N ALA A 65 6.65 9.95 -4.24
CA ALA A 65 5.51 9.66 -5.09
C ALA A 65 5.03 8.25 -4.77
N VAL A 66 3.78 8.12 -4.30
CA VAL A 66 3.13 6.82 -4.14
C VAL A 66 2.19 6.57 -5.31
N THR A 67 2.44 5.51 -6.08
CA THR A 67 1.63 5.17 -7.27
C THR A 67 1.19 3.71 -7.28
N GLY A 68 0.44 3.33 -8.32
CA GLY A 68 -0.05 1.96 -8.48
C GLY A 68 -1.10 1.60 -7.43
N ASP A 69 -1.26 0.31 -7.18
CA ASP A 69 -2.34 -0.19 -6.34
C ASP A 69 -1.98 -0.17 -4.85
N LEU A 70 -2.65 0.71 -4.09
CA LEU A 70 -2.54 0.75 -2.63
C LEU A 70 -3.31 -0.40 -1.96
N VAL A 71 -4.44 -0.80 -2.54
CA VAL A 71 -5.35 -1.80 -2.00
C VAL A 71 -5.36 -3.04 -2.87
N ASN A 72 -5.82 -4.16 -2.34
CA ASN A 72 -5.73 -5.45 -3.00
C ASN A 72 -6.98 -5.83 -3.78
N LEU A 73 -8.17 -5.59 -3.21
CA LEU A 73 -9.45 -6.03 -3.78
C LEU A 73 -10.45 -4.88 -4.01
N ALA A 74 -10.05 -3.66 -3.65
CA ALA A 74 -10.89 -2.47 -3.64
C ALA A 74 -12.19 -2.70 -2.85
N LEU A 75 -12.05 -3.28 -1.64
CA LEU A 75 -13.11 -3.35 -0.65
C LEU A 75 -13.18 -2.03 0.12
N ASP A 76 -14.37 -1.61 0.53
CA ASP A 76 -14.56 -0.33 1.24
C ASP A 76 -13.73 -0.24 2.52
N ASN A 77 -13.53 -1.38 3.20
CA ASN A 77 -12.74 -1.47 4.42
C ASN A 77 -11.22 -1.45 4.20
N GLU A 78 -10.74 -1.45 2.95
CA GLU A 78 -9.33 -1.24 2.62
C GLU A 78 -8.95 0.24 2.57
N PHE A 79 -9.90 1.15 2.30
CA PHE A 79 -9.60 2.56 2.08
C PHE A 79 -9.18 3.31 3.34
N ALA A 80 -9.87 3.11 4.47
CA ALA A 80 -9.52 3.80 5.71
C ALA A 80 -8.11 3.42 6.23
N PRO A 81 -7.71 2.12 6.24
CA PRO A 81 -6.33 1.74 6.53
C PRO A 81 -5.31 2.27 5.50
N ALA A 82 -5.69 2.36 4.22
CA ALA A 82 -4.82 2.89 3.18
C ALA A 82 -4.55 4.39 3.36
N GLN A 83 -5.58 5.17 3.70
CA GLN A 83 -5.43 6.57 4.06
C GLN A 83 -4.53 6.72 5.29
N ALA A 84 -4.81 5.98 6.37
CA ALA A 84 -4.01 6.05 7.59
C ALA A 84 -2.54 5.68 7.35
N TRP A 85 -2.27 4.75 6.42
CA TRP A 85 -0.91 4.43 6.02
C TRP A 85 -0.24 5.56 5.24
N LEU A 86 -0.93 6.19 4.28
CA LEU A 86 -0.41 7.34 3.54
C LEU A 86 -0.05 8.51 4.46
N GLU A 87 -0.91 8.79 5.45
CA GLU A 87 -0.64 9.81 6.47
C GLU A 87 0.64 9.51 7.28
N GLY A 88 1.00 8.23 7.42
CA GLY A 88 2.26 7.79 8.03
C GLY A 88 3.48 7.87 7.11
N VAL A 89 3.29 7.89 5.79
CA VAL A 89 4.38 8.07 4.80
C VAL A 89 4.84 9.53 4.79
N GLY A 90 3.92 10.48 4.93
CA GLY A 90 4.23 11.90 5.01
C GLY A 90 3.01 12.80 4.79
N HIS A 91 3.21 14.12 4.89
CA HIS A 91 2.15 15.09 4.62
C HIS A 91 1.79 15.11 3.12
N PRO A 92 0.52 15.35 2.73
CA PRO A 92 0.10 15.36 1.32
C PRO A 92 0.83 16.37 0.41
N GLU A 93 1.50 17.37 0.99
CA GLU A 93 2.34 18.31 0.22
C GLU A 93 3.71 17.72 -0.16
N HIS A 94 4.07 16.57 0.42
CA HIS A 94 5.35 15.91 0.29
C HIS A 94 5.25 14.44 -0.19
N VAL A 95 4.05 13.93 -0.47
CA VAL A 95 3.73 12.53 -0.84
C VAL A 95 2.67 12.45 -1.93
#